data_AF-A0A359E469-F1
#
_entry.id   AF-A0A359E469-F1
#
_cell.length_a   1.000
_cell.length_b   1.000
_cell.length_c   1.000
_cell.angle_alpha   90.00
_cell.angle_beta   90.00
_cell.angle_gamma   90.00
#
_symmetry.space_group_name_H-M   'P 1'
#
loop_
_entity.id
_entity.type
_entity.pdbx_description
1 polymer ?
#
loop_
_entity_poly.entity_id
_entity_poly.type
_entity_poly.pdbx_seq_one_letter_code
_entity_poly.pdbx_strand_id
1 'polypeptide(L)' 'PWYQSIEMYLAMRRYNKDVVFLQYHDEPHHPQKFSNKLDYAIRMKEYFDYYLKGVGEPEWIIEGEAYRGN' A
#
# COMPACT_ATOMS: atom_id res chain seq x y z
N PRO A 1 3.80 5.49 -14.65
CA PRO A 1 5.16 4.89 -14.69
C PRO A 1 5.58 4.48 -13.27
N TRP A 2 6.17 3.30 -13.07
CA TRP A 2 6.45 2.73 -11.75
C TRP A 2 7.42 3.57 -10.89
N TYR A 3 8.47 4.11 -11.50
CA TYR A 3 9.49 4.92 -10.81
C TYR A 3 8.93 6.16 -10.08
N GLN A 4 7.90 6.79 -10.62
CA GLN A 4 7.30 8.01 -10.03
C GLN A 4 6.76 7.74 -8.62
N SER A 5 6.10 6.60 -8.42
CA SER A 5 5.56 6.23 -7.11
C SER A 5 6.68 5.89 -6.13
N ILE A 6 7.76 5.26 -6.58
CA ILE A 6 8.93 4.97 -5.74
C ILE A 6 9.62 6.26 -5.30
N GLU A 7 9.84 7.20 -6.21
CA GLU A 7 10.46 8.50 -5.91
C GLU A 7 9.66 9.26 -4.85
N MET A 8 8.33 9.32 -5.01
CA MET A 8 7.43 9.95 -4.05
C MET A 8 7.46 9.23 -2.69
N TYR A 9 7.36 7.90 -2.68
CA TYR A 9 7.43 7.10 -1.45
C TYR A 9 8.75 7.36 -0.70
N LEU A 10 9.89 7.29 -1.41
CA LEU A 10 11.21 7.56 -0.81
C LEU A 10 11.32 8.99 -0.29
N ALA A 11 10.79 9.98 -1.01
CA ALA A 11 10.75 11.36 -0.53
C ALA A 11 9.95 11.47 0.77
N MET A 12 8.74 10.90 0.83
CA MET A 12 7.91 10.90 2.03
C MET A 12 8.60 10.22 3.21
N ARG A 13 9.26 9.06 2.99
CA ARG A 13 10.04 8.36 4.01
C ARG A 13 11.21 9.22 4.51
N ARG A 14 11.95 9.89 3.63
CA ARG A 14 13.04 10.82 4.01
C ARG A 14 12.56 12.01 4.84
N TYR A 15 11.34 12.48 4.59
CA TYR A 15 10.69 13.53 5.37
C TYR A 15 9.95 13.01 6.62
N ASN A 16 10.16 11.74 6.99
CA ASN A 16 9.55 11.10 8.15
C ASN A 16 8.01 11.22 8.15
N LYS A 17 7.40 11.13 6.97
CA LYS A 17 5.94 11.09 6.81
C LYS A 17 5.45 9.67 6.96
N ASP A 18 4.28 9.54 7.56
CA ASP A 18 3.52 8.30 7.50
C ASP A 18 3.07 8.08 6.05
N VAL A 19 3.47 6.96 5.47
CA VAL A 19 3.25 6.67 4.06
C VAL A 19 3.16 5.16 3.84
N VAL A 20 2.12 4.78 3.14
CA VAL A 20 1.86 3.40 2.69
C VAL A 20 2.13 3.31 1.19
N PHE A 21 2.77 2.21 0.76
CA PHE A 21 3.01 1.92 -0.65
C PHE A 21 2.64 0.46 -0.94
N LEU A 22 1.61 0.27 -1.76
CA LEU A 22 1.19 -1.05 -2.24
C LEU A 22 1.86 -1.34 -3.58
N GLN A 23 2.62 -2.44 -3.64
CA GLN A 23 3.29 -2.90 -4.85
C GLN A 23 2.87 -4.33 -5.17
N TYR A 24 2.40 -4.56 -6.39
CA TYR A 24 2.10 -5.89 -6.91
C TYR A 24 3.13 -6.25 -7.99
N HIS A 25 3.92 -7.29 -7.76
CA HIS A 25 4.93 -7.74 -8.72
C HIS A 25 4.28 -8.39 -9.95
N ASP A 26 4.91 -8.21 -11.11
CA ASP A 26 4.49 -8.76 -12.40
C ASP A 26 3.07 -8.37 -12.84
N GLU A 27 2.63 -7.16 -12.45
CA GLU A 27 1.37 -6.56 -12.88
C GLU A 27 1.63 -5.33 -13.77
N PRO A 28 0.77 -5.05 -14.78
CA PRO A 28 0.88 -3.84 -15.60
C PRO A 28 0.30 -2.62 -14.85
N HIS A 29 -0.11 -1.56 -15.57
CA HIS A 29 -0.61 -0.32 -14.95
C HIS A 29 -1.78 -0.55 -13.96
N HIS A 30 -2.58 -1.59 -14.18
CA HIS A 30 -3.63 -2.04 -13.27
C HIS A 30 -3.47 -3.53 -12.98
N PRO A 31 -3.69 -3.98 -11.73
CA PRO A 31 -3.69 -5.40 -11.40
C PRO A 31 -4.63 -6.18 -12.33
N GLN A 32 -4.16 -7.28 -12.90
CA GLN A 32 -4.90 -8.18 -13.78
C GLN A 32 -5.27 -9.47 -13.07
N LYS A 33 -4.36 -10.03 -12.24
CA LYS A 33 -4.63 -11.25 -11.48
C LYS A 33 -5.76 -10.98 -10.49
N PHE A 34 -6.75 -11.88 -10.46
CA PHE A 34 -7.92 -11.70 -9.61
C PHE A 34 -7.56 -11.57 -8.12
N SER A 35 -6.58 -12.36 -7.66
CA SER A 35 -6.06 -12.26 -6.29
C SER A 35 -5.55 -10.86 -5.95
N ASN A 36 -4.81 -10.22 -6.86
CA ASN A 36 -4.25 -8.90 -6.65
C ASN A 36 -5.32 -7.80 -6.72
N LYS A 37 -6.33 -7.97 -7.59
CA LYS A 37 -7.50 -7.08 -7.63
C LYS A 37 -8.28 -7.13 -6.32
N LEU A 38 -8.50 -8.32 -5.78
CA LEU A 38 -9.22 -8.53 -4.53
C LEU A 38 -8.45 -7.95 -3.34
N ASP A 39 -7.16 -8.26 -3.22
CA ASP A 39 -6.31 -7.70 -2.17
C ASP A 39 -6.27 -6.17 -2.25
N TYR A 40 -6.03 -5.59 -3.43
CA TYR A 40 -6.05 -4.13 -3.62
C TYR A 40 -7.36 -3.49 -3.15
N ALA A 41 -8.51 -4.09 -3.48
CA ALA A 41 -9.81 -3.58 -3.07
C ALA A 41 -10.01 -3.66 -1.54
N ILE A 42 -9.56 -4.75 -0.91
CA ILE A 42 -9.61 -4.93 0.54
C ILE A 42 -8.71 -3.91 1.24
N ARG A 43 -7.43 -3.82 0.84
CA ARG A 43 -6.46 -2.89 1.42
C ARG A 43 -6.90 -1.43 1.30
N MET A 44 -7.48 -1.05 0.15
CA MET A 44 -8.02 0.29 -0.05
C MET A 44 -9.20 0.58 0.89
N LYS A 45 -10.13 -0.37 1.05
CA LYS A 45 -11.24 -0.22 1.98
C LYS A 45 -10.74 -0.09 3.41
N GLU A 46 -9.83 -0.96 3.84
CA GLU A 46 -9.24 -0.95 5.18
C GLU A 46 -8.50 0.35 5.49
N TYR A 47 -7.76 0.88 4.52
CA TYR A 47 -7.10 2.18 4.65
C TYR A 47 -8.09 3.31 4.94
N PHE A 48 -9.19 3.39 4.19
CA PHE A 48 -10.22 4.41 4.44
C PHE A 48 -11.02 4.14 5.71
N ASP A 49 -11.34 2.90 6.01
CA ASP A 49 -12.05 2.57 7.25
C ASP A 49 -11.21 2.99 8.46
N TYR A 50 -9.90 2.69 8.47
CA TYR A 50 -8.99 3.07 9.54
C TYR A 50 -8.77 4.60 9.62
N TYR A 51 -8.26 5.22 8.55
CA TYR A 51 -7.84 6.64 8.60
C TYR A 51 -8.97 7.65 8.47
N LEU A 52 -10.01 7.35 7.67
CA LEU A 52 -11.09 8.29 7.38
C LEU A 52 -12.30 8.08 8.29
N LYS A 53 -12.64 6.83 8.62
CA LYS A 53 -13.82 6.53 9.44
C LYS A 53 -13.49 6.21 10.90
N GLY A 54 -12.22 5.90 11.21
CA GLY A 54 -11.82 5.50 12.57
C GLY A 54 -12.41 4.15 12.98
N VAL A 55 -12.61 3.23 12.04
CA VAL A 55 -13.14 1.88 12.29
C VAL A 55 -12.25 0.81 11.69
N GLY A 56 -12.21 -0.36 12.33
CA GLY A 56 -11.33 -1.46 11.92
C GLY A 56 -9.90 -1.28 12.43
N GLU A 57 -9.20 -2.40 12.61
CA GLU A 57 -7.82 -2.45 13.12
C GLU A 57 -6.97 -3.34 12.21
N PRO A 58 -6.68 -2.91 10.97
CA PRO A 58 -5.92 -3.73 10.02
C PRO A 58 -4.47 -3.89 10.49
N GLU A 59 -4.08 -5.13 10.84
CA GLU A 59 -2.75 -5.47 11.36
C GLU A 59 -1.62 -4.92 10.47
N TRP A 60 -1.77 -5.00 9.15
CA TRP A 60 -0.77 -4.53 8.20
C TRP A 60 -0.52 -3.02 8.21
N ILE A 61 -1.48 -2.21 8.68
CA ILE A 61 -1.31 -0.76 8.88
C ILE A 61 -0.70 -0.50 10.25
N ILE A 62 -1.21 -1.17 11.29
CA ILE A 62 -0.84 -0.93 12.69
C ILE A 62 0.58 -1.39 12.98
N GLU A 63 0.92 -2.61 12.57
CA GLU A 63 2.22 -3.22 12.80
C GLU A 63 3.22 -2.87 11.70
N GLY A 64 2.70 -2.56 10.50
CA GLY A 64 3.48 -2.38 9.29
C GLY A 64 4.02 -3.71 8.74
N GLU A 65 4.16 -3.80 7.43
CA GLU A 65 4.86 -4.94 6.79
C GLU A 65 6.30 -4.55 6.47
N ALA A 66 7.27 -5.25 7.07
CA ALA A 66 8.68 -5.04 6.78
C ALA A 66 9.00 -5.46 5.33
N TYR A 67 9.65 -4.57 4.56
CA TYR A 67 10.15 -4.90 3.23
C TYR A 67 11.17 -6.04 3.32
N ARG A 68 10.81 -7.22 2.83
CA ARG A 68 11.71 -8.37 2.66
C ARG A 68 12.17 -8.32 1.21
N GLY A 69 13.35 -7.76 0.96
CA GLY A 69 13.89 -7.52 -0.38
C GLY A 69 14.32 -8.79 -1.14
N ASN A 70 13.47 -9.82 -1.13
CA ASN A 70 13.73 -11.16 -1.66
C ASN A 70 13.09 -11.33 -3.04
#